data_AF-A0A6J4RW86-F1
#
_entry.id   AF-A0A6J4RW86-F1
#
_cell.length_a   1.000
_cell.length_b   1.000
_cell.length_c   1.000
_cell.angle_alpha   90.00
_cell.angle_beta   90.00
_cell.angle_gamma   90.00
#
_symmetry.space_group_name_H-M   'P 1'
#
loop_
_entity.id
_entity.type
_entity.pdbx_description
1 polymer ?
#
loop_
_entity_poly.entity_id
_entity_poly.type
_entity_poly.pdbx_seq_one_letter_code
_entity_poly.pdbx_strand_id
1 'polypeptide(L)'
;MDARRAARSASTTAAIITAAGAARRLWRSPPVHLARMSGTSIAGPDAVGWMTDFLNAAYYARRPGLRDVEDLRVALAILTTRWHQLGNRRLRAPDVLAFHRAFFRERILDSADTPRGMLDREQLFAGAARLIGPWFEHSYRDDALRAHGIAFQSAAERAAYKPEHRLRHAKLGAPTPPERPRNEQVWHTYNPVEVSSAPQTLAALARPETWPDYASDLGRFTAVRSGGLAGQTFEIEVISALTPRTPAILRGYVTVTRFFTREDRATELEAYAERLSERMVRYGRDQPPAYPPGCTPLAAICLDTHEGHFMGRGRNRLLAYELDGRFYLRAAGTWDDLPVTLEQAYRSQGRKAQQAFWGDERAESSMLAQIAAKTRDP
;
A
#
# COMPACT_ATOMS: atom_id res chain seq x y z
N MET A 1 -55.96 20.13 -23.08
CA MET A 1 -54.89 20.69 -22.22
C MET A 1 -53.72 19.69 -22.02
N ASP A 2 -53.60 18.65 -22.87
CA ASP A 2 -52.75 17.48 -22.57
C ASP A 2 -51.46 17.34 -23.40
N ALA A 3 -51.34 17.99 -24.56
CA ALA A 3 -50.12 17.84 -25.38
C ALA A 3 -48.90 18.59 -24.83
N ARG A 4 -49.10 19.72 -24.12
CA ARG A 4 -47.99 20.55 -23.60
C ARG A 4 -47.38 20.04 -22.28
N ARG A 5 -48.09 19.19 -21.52
CA ARG A 5 -47.55 18.54 -20.30
C ARG A 5 -46.68 17.32 -20.64
N ALA A 6 -47.06 16.54 -21.66
CA ALA A 6 -46.28 15.39 -22.12
C ALA A 6 -44.90 15.80 -22.69
N ALA A 7 -44.85 16.88 -23.48
CA ALA A 7 -43.60 17.39 -24.08
C ALA A 7 -42.59 17.93 -23.04
N ARG A 8 -43.08 18.55 -21.95
CA ARG A 8 -42.20 19.02 -20.85
C ARG A 8 -41.64 17.88 -20.01
N SER A 9 -42.42 16.82 -19.79
CA SER A 9 -41.97 15.61 -19.07
C SER A 9 -40.86 14.88 -19.83
N ALA A 10 -41.06 14.65 -21.14
CA ALA A 10 -40.08 13.96 -22.00
C ALA A 10 -38.74 14.73 -22.13
N SER A 11 -38.76 16.06 -22.22
CA SER A 11 -37.52 16.86 -22.31
C SER A 11 -36.72 16.88 -21.01
N THR A 12 -37.40 16.78 -19.85
CA THR A 12 -36.75 16.78 -18.53
C THR A 12 -36.09 15.44 -18.24
N THR A 13 -36.74 14.32 -18.60
CA THR A 13 -36.15 12.97 -18.49
C THR A 13 -34.95 12.79 -19.43
N ALA A 14 -35.04 13.30 -20.67
CA ALA A 14 -33.93 13.25 -21.62
C ALA A 14 -32.73 14.11 -21.18
N ALA A 15 -32.96 15.31 -20.62
CA ALA A 15 -31.90 16.15 -20.06
C ALA A 15 -31.21 15.50 -18.84
N ILE A 16 -31.97 14.83 -17.96
CA ILE A 16 -31.41 14.12 -16.79
C ILE A 16 -30.58 12.90 -17.22
N ILE A 17 -31.05 12.12 -18.21
CA ILE A 17 -30.30 10.96 -18.71
C ILE A 17 -29.02 11.41 -19.45
N THR A 18 -29.09 12.51 -20.20
CA THR A 18 -27.94 13.05 -20.94
C THR A 18 -26.91 13.69 -19.99
N ALA A 19 -27.35 14.39 -18.96
CA ALA A 19 -26.49 14.92 -17.91
C ALA A 19 -25.86 13.80 -17.05
N ALA A 20 -26.61 12.74 -16.71
CA ALA A 20 -26.08 11.57 -16.02
C ALA A 20 -25.08 10.78 -16.89
N GLY A 21 -25.31 10.70 -18.20
CA GLY A 21 -24.40 10.09 -19.17
C GLY A 21 -23.11 10.90 -19.39
N ALA A 22 -23.23 12.23 -19.48
CA ALA A 22 -22.09 13.14 -19.60
C ALA A 22 -21.28 13.22 -18.30
N ALA A 23 -21.93 13.24 -17.13
CA ALA A 23 -21.29 13.10 -15.83
C ALA A 23 -20.57 11.75 -15.73
N ARG A 24 -21.21 10.62 -16.08
CA ARG A 24 -20.54 9.30 -16.12
C ARG A 24 -19.34 9.26 -17.07
N ARG A 25 -19.36 9.96 -18.20
CA ARG A 25 -18.21 10.06 -19.13
C ARG A 25 -17.09 10.96 -18.60
N LEU A 26 -17.41 12.11 -18.00
CA LEU A 26 -16.43 12.99 -17.33
C LEU A 26 -15.76 12.29 -16.14
N TRP A 27 -16.51 11.46 -15.40
CA TRP A 27 -16.03 10.66 -14.26
C TRP A 27 -15.13 9.48 -14.68
N ARG A 28 -15.07 9.16 -15.98
CA ARG A 28 -14.20 8.13 -16.58
C ARG A 28 -12.96 8.71 -17.27
N SER A 29 -12.73 10.02 -17.19
CA SER A 29 -11.56 10.64 -17.79
C SER A 29 -10.27 10.30 -17.00
N PRO A 30 -9.12 10.06 -17.67
CA PRO A 30 -7.86 9.71 -17.01
C PRO A 30 -7.42 10.68 -15.89
N PRO A 31 -7.53 12.02 -16.05
CA PRO A 31 -7.13 12.97 -15.01
C PRO A 31 -7.98 12.88 -13.73
N VAL A 32 -9.28 12.64 -13.87
CA VAL A 32 -10.20 12.51 -12.72
C VAL A 32 -9.92 11.21 -11.95
N HIS A 33 -9.56 10.13 -12.64
CA HIS A 33 -9.21 8.88 -12.00
C HIS A 33 -7.89 8.98 -11.22
N LEU A 34 -6.85 9.59 -11.82
CA LEU A 34 -5.58 9.88 -11.13
C LEU A 34 -5.78 10.81 -9.93
N ALA A 35 -6.62 11.84 -10.06
CA ALA A 35 -6.95 12.74 -8.96
C ALA A 35 -7.67 12.02 -7.80
N ARG A 36 -8.50 10.99 -8.08
CA ARG A 36 -9.14 10.18 -7.02
C ARG A 36 -8.14 9.31 -6.26
N MET A 37 -7.11 8.83 -6.94
CA MET A 37 -5.98 8.09 -6.36
C MET A 37 -4.99 9.00 -5.63
N SER A 38 -4.99 10.31 -5.87
CA SER A 38 -4.02 11.19 -5.19
C SER A 38 -4.29 11.32 -3.69
N GLY A 39 -3.20 11.40 -2.92
CA GLY A 39 -3.19 11.66 -1.49
C GLY A 39 -3.11 10.40 -0.62
N THR A 40 -3.34 10.60 0.68
CA THR A 40 -3.28 9.59 1.74
C THR A 40 -4.34 9.89 2.80
N SER A 41 -4.74 8.92 3.63
CA SER A 41 -5.66 9.15 4.75
C SER A 41 -5.16 10.20 5.75
N ILE A 42 -3.84 10.41 5.85
CA ILE A 42 -3.24 11.29 6.86
C ILE A 42 -3.04 12.74 6.39
N ALA A 43 -3.23 13.04 5.10
CA ALA A 43 -2.88 14.33 4.50
C ALA A 43 -4.05 14.99 3.76
N GLY A 44 -4.23 16.29 3.99
CA GLY A 44 -5.05 17.14 3.13
C GLY A 44 -4.38 17.38 1.78
N PRO A 45 -5.13 17.75 0.73
CA PRO A 45 -4.54 18.09 -0.57
C PRO A 45 -3.48 19.20 -0.50
N ASP A 46 -3.64 20.13 0.43
CA ASP A 46 -2.74 21.25 0.74
C ASP A 46 -1.47 20.83 1.49
N ALA A 47 -1.41 19.61 2.02
CA ALA A 47 -0.22 19.09 2.71
C ALA A 47 0.67 18.19 1.84
N VAL A 48 0.14 17.68 0.72
CA VAL A 48 0.83 16.68 -0.12
C VAL A 48 2.20 17.19 -0.59
N GLY A 49 2.29 18.47 -0.98
CA GLY A 49 3.53 19.06 -1.47
C GLY A 49 4.66 19.02 -0.43
N TRP A 50 4.40 19.51 0.79
CA TRP A 50 5.44 19.56 1.82
C TRP A 50 5.73 18.18 2.43
N MET A 51 4.74 17.29 2.53
CA MET A 51 4.99 15.92 2.97
C MET A 51 5.89 15.18 1.99
N THR A 52 5.64 15.36 0.69
CA THR A 52 6.50 14.82 -0.37
C THR A 52 7.92 15.39 -0.26
N ASP A 53 8.06 16.69 -0.02
CA ASP A 53 9.36 17.33 0.20
C ASP A 53 10.12 16.75 1.42
N PHE A 54 9.42 16.46 2.51
CA PHE A 54 9.99 15.80 3.68
C PHE A 54 10.47 14.37 3.37
N LEU A 55 9.65 13.57 2.66
CA LEU A 55 10.03 12.22 2.22
C LEU A 55 11.17 12.23 1.20
N ASN A 56 11.22 13.25 0.34
CA ASN A 56 12.34 13.48 -0.56
C ASN A 56 13.64 13.72 0.20
N ALA A 57 13.60 14.59 1.21
CA ALA A 57 14.77 14.89 2.03
C ALA A 57 15.29 13.64 2.77
N ALA A 58 14.38 12.82 3.30
CA ALA A 58 14.73 11.60 4.01
C ALA A 58 15.29 10.49 3.10
N TYR A 59 14.80 10.38 1.87
CA TYR A 59 15.08 9.21 1.03
C TYR A 59 15.37 9.54 -0.44
N TYR A 60 14.42 10.08 -1.19
CA TYR A 60 14.52 10.13 -2.67
C TYR A 60 15.59 11.09 -3.21
N ALA A 61 15.90 12.18 -2.48
CA ALA A 61 16.96 13.11 -2.87
C ALA A 61 18.35 12.49 -2.72
N ARG A 62 18.49 11.44 -1.90
CA ARG A 62 19.77 10.75 -1.67
C ARG A 62 20.15 9.92 -2.89
N ARG A 63 21.46 9.83 -3.16
CA ARG A 63 22.01 8.95 -4.20
C ARG A 63 21.61 7.50 -3.93
N PRO A 64 21.34 6.67 -4.95
CA PRO A 64 20.86 5.30 -4.75
C PRO A 64 21.65 4.48 -3.72
N GLY A 65 22.99 4.51 -3.74
CA GLY A 65 23.83 3.78 -2.77
C GLY A 65 23.86 4.34 -1.35
N LEU A 66 23.16 5.45 -1.09
CA LEU A 66 22.99 6.05 0.24
C LEU A 66 21.56 5.90 0.76
N ARG A 67 20.66 5.29 -0.02
CA ARG A 67 19.26 5.15 0.37
C ARG A 67 19.11 3.94 1.29
N ASP A 68 18.51 4.16 2.44
CA ASP A 68 18.06 3.08 3.33
C ASP A 68 16.55 3.19 3.54
N VAL A 69 15.82 2.13 3.22
CA VAL A 69 14.35 2.09 3.30
C VAL A 69 13.87 2.28 4.74
N GLU A 70 14.70 1.94 5.71
CA GLU A 70 14.38 2.20 7.12
C GLU A 70 14.29 3.71 7.40
N ASP A 71 15.06 4.56 6.72
CA ASP A 71 14.95 6.03 6.86
C ASP A 71 13.61 6.53 6.30
N LEU A 72 13.14 5.93 5.21
CA LEU A 72 11.80 6.20 4.67
C LEU A 72 10.70 5.77 5.64
N ARG A 73 10.86 4.62 6.32
CA ARG A 73 9.92 4.14 7.34
C ARG A 73 9.89 5.06 8.56
N VAL A 74 11.05 5.50 9.04
CA VAL A 74 11.15 6.48 10.14
C VAL A 74 10.45 7.78 9.74
N ALA A 75 10.73 8.34 8.57
CA ALA A 75 10.09 9.56 8.10
C ALA A 75 8.56 9.42 7.98
N LEU A 76 8.10 8.29 7.43
CA LEU A 76 6.68 7.98 7.37
C LEU A 76 6.06 7.80 8.75
N ALA A 77 6.77 7.20 9.71
CA ALA A 77 6.34 7.00 11.09
C ALA A 77 6.26 8.33 11.87
N ILE A 78 7.15 9.28 11.60
CA ILE A 78 7.07 10.65 12.13
C ILE A 78 5.78 11.33 11.66
N LEU A 79 5.47 11.25 10.36
CA LEU A 79 4.27 11.85 9.78
C LEU A 79 2.97 11.27 10.38
N THR A 80 2.88 9.95 10.46
CA THR A 80 1.70 9.24 11.01
C THR A 80 1.58 9.41 12.52
N THR A 81 2.67 9.40 13.27
CA THR A 81 2.65 9.67 14.72
C THR A 81 2.21 11.10 14.99
N ARG A 82 2.70 12.08 14.21
CA ARG A 82 2.23 13.46 14.32
C ARG A 82 0.75 13.60 13.96
N TRP A 83 0.29 12.93 12.90
CA TRP A 83 -1.14 12.86 12.55
C TRP A 83 -1.97 12.30 13.72
N HIS A 84 -1.48 11.25 14.38
CA HIS A 84 -2.13 10.65 15.54
C HIS A 84 -2.22 11.63 16.73
N GLN A 85 -1.10 12.26 17.12
CA GLN A 85 -1.06 13.27 18.20
C GLN A 85 -2.00 14.45 17.97
N LEU A 86 -2.27 14.80 16.71
CA LEU A 86 -3.21 15.86 16.33
C LEU A 86 -4.68 15.39 16.34
N GLY A 87 -4.98 14.27 17.02
CA GLY A 87 -6.33 13.73 17.12
C GLY A 87 -6.80 13.06 15.83
N ASN A 88 -5.87 12.61 14.99
CA ASN A 88 -6.15 11.97 13.69
C ASN A 88 -6.80 12.90 12.66
N ARG A 89 -6.74 14.23 12.86
CA ARG A 89 -7.09 15.18 11.79
C ARG A 89 -6.03 15.10 10.69
N ARG A 90 -6.44 15.20 9.42
CA ARG A 90 -5.48 15.29 8.32
C ARG A 90 -4.48 16.43 8.55
N LEU A 91 -3.21 16.15 8.24
CA LEU A 91 -2.16 17.14 8.13
C LEU A 91 -2.53 18.17 7.05
N ARG A 92 -2.25 19.44 7.29
CA ARG A 92 -2.61 20.60 6.46
C ARG A 92 -1.38 21.45 6.15
N ALA A 93 -1.53 22.44 5.28
CA ALA A 93 -0.43 23.35 4.96
C ALA A 93 0.20 24.01 6.22
N PRO A 94 -0.55 24.50 7.22
CA PRO A 94 0.05 25.12 8.41
C PRO A 94 0.91 24.18 9.27
N ASP A 95 0.71 22.87 9.19
CA ASP A 95 1.47 21.89 9.97
C ASP A 95 2.95 21.85 9.56
N VAL A 96 3.28 22.30 8.34
CA VAL A 96 4.66 22.41 7.86
C VAL A 96 5.53 23.29 8.75
N LEU A 97 4.94 24.28 9.43
CA LEU A 97 5.69 25.18 10.31
C LEU A 97 6.33 24.43 11.48
N ALA A 98 5.64 23.43 12.04
CA ALA A 98 6.19 22.60 13.10
C ALA A 98 7.34 21.73 12.58
N PHE A 99 7.20 21.18 11.36
CA PHE A 99 8.27 20.43 10.70
C PHE A 99 9.48 21.32 10.38
N HIS A 100 9.28 22.53 9.87
CA HIS A 100 10.39 23.46 9.64
C HIS A 100 11.12 23.78 10.94
N ARG A 101 10.41 24.13 12.02
CA ARG A 101 11.06 24.36 13.32
C ARG A 101 11.85 23.16 13.81
N ALA A 102 11.34 21.95 13.55
CA ALA A 102 11.96 20.71 14.02
C ALA A 102 13.12 20.22 13.15
N PHE A 103 13.13 20.44 11.84
CA PHE A 103 14.09 19.80 10.91
C PHE A 103 14.90 20.79 10.05
N PHE A 104 14.56 22.09 10.02
CA PHE A 104 15.18 23.03 9.07
C PHE A 104 16.67 23.22 9.30
N ARG A 105 17.10 23.32 10.55
CA ARG A 105 18.50 23.59 10.90
C ARG A 105 19.40 22.45 10.42
N GLU A 106 19.06 21.21 10.78
CA GLU A 106 19.80 20.01 10.38
C GLU A 106 19.74 19.80 8.87
N ARG A 107 18.58 20.07 8.25
CA ARG A 107 18.43 19.90 6.81
C ARG A 107 19.23 20.91 5.99
N ILE A 108 19.34 22.17 6.44
CA ILE A 108 19.79 23.29 5.59
C ILE A 108 21.08 23.95 6.07
N LEU A 109 21.35 23.94 7.38
CA LEU A 109 22.47 24.66 8.01
C LEU A 109 23.57 23.71 8.47
N ASP A 110 23.22 22.59 9.10
CA ASP A 110 24.18 21.61 9.66
C ASP A 110 24.36 20.43 8.69
N SER A 111 25.33 20.56 7.76
CA SER A 111 25.60 19.57 6.68
C SER A 111 26.84 18.70 6.92
N ALA A 112 27.25 18.53 8.18
CA ALA A 112 28.50 17.85 8.51
C ALA A 112 28.53 16.39 7.98
N ASP A 113 27.40 15.68 8.09
CA ASP A 113 27.31 14.24 7.78
C ASP A 113 26.46 13.94 6.53
N THR A 114 25.61 14.89 6.09
CA THR A 114 24.74 14.74 4.92
C THR A 114 24.77 15.94 3.97
N PRO A 115 24.65 15.73 2.64
CA PRO A 115 24.52 16.82 1.69
C PRO A 115 23.33 17.73 2.04
N ARG A 116 23.55 19.04 1.92
CA ARG A 116 22.54 20.07 2.18
C ARG A 116 21.20 19.75 1.51
N GLY A 117 20.12 19.85 2.27
CA GLY A 117 18.75 19.59 1.82
C GLY A 117 18.26 18.17 2.10
N MET A 118 19.11 17.27 2.61
CA MET A 118 18.80 15.88 2.95
C MET A 118 18.71 15.68 4.47
N LEU A 119 18.18 14.54 4.88
CA LEU A 119 18.12 14.10 6.27
C LEU A 119 18.61 12.64 6.35
N ASP A 120 19.56 12.36 7.23
CA ASP A 120 19.89 10.98 7.64
C ASP A 120 19.02 10.52 8.81
N ARG A 121 19.25 9.28 9.26
CA ARG A 121 18.53 8.65 10.37
C ARG A 121 18.66 9.41 11.68
N GLU A 122 19.85 9.87 12.02
CA GLU A 122 20.11 10.55 13.29
C GLU A 122 19.41 11.91 13.30
N GLN A 123 19.50 12.65 12.20
CA GLN A 123 18.78 13.91 12.00
C GLN A 123 17.25 13.71 12.01
N LEU A 124 16.75 12.60 11.46
CA LEU A 124 15.34 12.24 11.55
C LEU A 124 14.90 12.03 13.00
N PHE A 125 15.65 11.28 13.80
CA PHE A 125 15.32 11.06 15.22
C PHE A 125 15.47 12.34 16.06
N ALA A 126 16.52 13.13 15.85
CA ALA A 126 16.71 14.41 16.54
C ALA A 126 15.57 15.39 16.25
N GLY A 127 15.14 15.50 14.99
CA GLY A 127 13.98 16.31 14.62
C GLY A 127 12.66 15.76 15.14
N ALA A 128 12.48 14.43 15.13
CA ALA A 128 11.31 13.80 15.73
C ALA A 128 11.22 14.06 17.24
N ALA A 129 12.35 14.04 17.96
CA ALA A 129 12.40 14.35 19.37
C ALA A 129 11.89 15.78 19.67
N ARG A 130 12.19 16.75 18.81
CA ARG A 130 11.68 18.13 18.92
C ARG A 130 10.22 18.28 18.48
N LEU A 131 9.79 17.53 17.47
CA LEU A 131 8.43 17.65 16.90
C LEU A 131 7.36 16.91 17.72
N ILE A 132 7.68 15.69 18.13
CA ILE A 132 6.75 14.70 18.71
C ILE A 132 7.02 14.53 20.21
N GLY A 133 8.31 14.47 20.57
CA GLY A 133 8.79 14.31 21.93
C GLY A 133 10.00 13.37 22.02
N PRO A 134 10.84 13.50 23.06
CA PRO A 134 12.10 12.75 23.20
C PRO A 134 11.91 11.22 23.32
N TRP A 135 10.69 10.76 23.58
CA TRP A 135 10.34 9.35 23.65
C TRP A 135 10.22 8.66 22.27
N PHE A 136 10.12 9.43 21.18
CA PHE A 136 9.77 8.89 19.86
C PHE A 136 10.72 7.79 19.39
N GLU A 137 12.03 8.01 19.50
CA GLU A 137 13.02 7.04 19.01
C GLU A 137 12.95 5.71 19.76
N HIS A 138 12.79 5.76 21.09
CA HIS A 138 12.62 4.57 21.91
C HIS A 138 11.35 3.81 21.50
N SER A 139 10.21 4.49 21.43
CA SER A 139 8.94 3.88 21.00
C SER A 139 8.94 3.38 19.56
N TYR A 140 9.70 4.01 18.66
CA TYR A 140 9.83 3.55 17.29
C TYR A 140 10.62 2.25 17.21
N ARG A 141 11.65 2.09 18.03
CA ARG A 141 12.51 0.89 18.05
C ARG A 141 11.86 -0.29 18.79
N ASP A 142 10.88 -0.03 19.65
CA ASP A 142 10.16 -1.06 20.40
C ASP A 142 8.89 -1.52 19.65
N ASP A 143 8.89 -2.77 19.18
CA ASP A 143 7.75 -3.39 18.50
C ASP A 143 6.49 -3.47 19.39
N ALA A 144 6.63 -3.48 20.72
CA ALA A 144 5.51 -3.42 21.65
C ALA A 144 4.85 -2.03 21.71
N LEU A 145 5.55 -0.99 21.25
CA LEU A 145 5.10 0.41 21.21
C LEU A 145 4.86 0.92 19.78
N ARG A 146 5.12 0.10 18.76
CA ARG A 146 4.88 0.43 17.35
C ARG A 146 3.72 -0.38 16.77
N ALA A 147 2.85 0.26 16.02
CA ALA A 147 1.80 -0.38 15.22
C ALA A 147 1.18 0.60 14.21
N HIS A 148 0.67 0.11 13.09
CA HIS A 148 0.01 0.89 12.04
C HIS A 148 0.87 2.04 11.48
N GLY A 149 2.20 1.86 11.57
CA GLY A 149 3.20 2.88 11.24
C GLY A 149 3.24 4.03 12.24
N ILE A 150 2.70 3.89 13.45
CA ILE A 150 2.72 4.90 14.52
C ILE A 150 3.62 4.38 15.65
N ALA A 151 4.43 5.26 16.22
CA ALA A 151 5.10 5.04 17.50
C ALA A 151 4.22 5.62 18.61
N PHE A 152 3.84 4.81 19.59
CA PHE A 152 3.00 5.19 20.72
C PHE A 152 3.86 5.46 21.94
N GLN A 153 3.48 6.44 22.76
CA GLN A 153 4.22 6.78 23.97
C GLN A 153 4.10 5.68 25.03
N SER A 154 3.05 4.86 24.96
CA SER A 154 2.83 3.73 25.88
C SER A 154 2.06 2.58 25.23
N ALA A 155 2.19 1.38 25.81
CA ALA A 155 1.44 0.21 25.38
C ALA A 155 -0.08 0.38 25.56
N ALA A 156 -0.51 1.15 26.58
CA ALA A 156 -1.92 1.47 26.80
C ALA A 156 -2.50 2.35 25.67
N GLU A 157 -1.74 3.35 25.23
CA GLU A 157 -2.11 4.19 24.08
C GLU A 157 -2.21 3.36 22.80
N ARG A 158 -1.21 2.49 22.55
CA ARG A 158 -1.23 1.54 21.42
C ARG A 158 -2.47 0.64 21.45
N ALA A 159 -2.82 0.09 22.61
CA ALA A 159 -3.99 -0.78 22.77
C ALA A 159 -5.33 -0.03 22.58
N ALA A 160 -5.37 1.26 22.94
CA ALA A 160 -6.56 2.10 22.76
C ALA A 160 -6.76 2.56 21.30
N TYR A 161 -5.71 2.56 20.48
CA TYR A 161 -5.77 3.03 19.10
C TYR A 161 -6.76 2.24 18.25
N LYS A 162 -7.50 2.97 17.39
CA LYS A 162 -8.46 2.41 16.44
C LYS A 162 -8.06 2.75 15.00
N PRO A 163 -7.58 1.79 14.19
CA PRO A 163 -7.18 2.03 12.80
C PRO A 163 -8.32 2.57 11.91
N GLU A 164 -9.59 2.39 12.30
CA GLU A 164 -10.77 2.94 11.63
C GLU A 164 -10.76 4.47 11.57
N HIS A 165 -9.94 5.15 12.39
CA HIS A 165 -9.73 6.59 12.26
C HIS A 165 -9.27 7.00 10.85
N ARG A 166 -8.53 6.14 10.15
CA ARG A 166 -8.13 6.36 8.75
C ARG A 166 -9.32 6.34 7.79
N LEU A 167 -10.35 5.55 8.08
CA LEU A 167 -11.53 5.40 7.23
C LEU A 167 -12.39 6.67 7.15
N ARG A 168 -12.31 7.57 8.13
CA ARG A 168 -13.04 8.85 8.11
C ARG A 168 -12.70 9.72 6.89
N HIS A 169 -11.52 9.51 6.30
CA HIS A 169 -11.02 10.27 5.15
C HIS A 169 -10.71 9.37 3.95
N ALA A 170 -10.98 8.07 4.08
CA ALA A 170 -10.83 7.11 3.01
C ALA A 170 -11.91 7.32 1.96
N LYS A 171 -11.53 7.20 0.70
CA LYS A 171 -12.48 7.04 -0.41
C LYS A 171 -12.62 5.55 -0.70
N LEU A 172 -13.08 4.78 0.28
CA LEU A 172 -13.20 3.33 0.16
C LEU A 172 -14.42 3.00 -0.71
N GLY A 173 -14.20 2.73 -1.99
CA GLY A 173 -15.24 2.24 -2.90
C GLY A 173 -15.64 0.79 -2.59
N ALA A 174 -16.59 0.24 -3.34
CA ALA A 174 -16.94 -1.17 -3.23
C ALA A 174 -15.75 -2.08 -3.65
N PRO A 175 -15.63 -3.30 -3.10
CA PRO A 175 -14.71 -4.30 -3.63
C PRO A 175 -15.01 -4.58 -5.10
N THR A 176 -13.97 -4.66 -5.92
CA THR A 176 -14.03 -4.87 -7.37
C THR A 176 -13.13 -6.05 -7.76
N PRO A 177 -13.49 -7.31 -7.43
CA PRO A 177 -12.76 -8.46 -7.94
C PRO A 177 -12.85 -8.51 -9.48
N PRO A 178 -11.95 -9.26 -10.16
CA PRO A 178 -12.03 -9.49 -11.60
C PRO A 178 -13.37 -10.11 -11.99
N GLU A 179 -14.00 -9.60 -13.05
CA GLU A 179 -15.32 -10.05 -13.53
C GLU A 179 -15.29 -10.60 -14.95
N ARG A 180 -14.26 -10.28 -15.75
CA ARG A 180 -14.20 -10.76 -17.14
C ARG A 180 -14.01 -12.28 -17.22
N PRO A 181 -14.36 -12.91 -18.36
CA PRO A 181 -13.96 -14.28 -18.64
C PRO A 181 -12.45 -14.51 -18.41
N ARG A 182 -12.07 -15.67 -17.88
CA ARG A 182 -10.68 -15.92 -17.43
C ARG A 182 -9.62 -15.78 -18.54
N ASN A 183 -9.99 -16.08 -19.78
CA ASN A 183 -9.15 -15.94 -20.97
C ASN A 183 -8.94 -14.47 -21.41
N GLU A 184 -9.76 -13.55 -20.90
CA GLU A 184 -9.65 -12.10 -21.09
C GLU A 184 -9.04 -11.38 -19.87
N GLN A 185 -8.75 -12.11 -18.79
CA GLN A 185 -8.05 -11.57 -17.64
C GLN A 185 -6.54 -11.61 -17.90
N VAL A 186 -5.83 -10.65 -17.30
CA VAL A 186 -4.38 -10.71 -17.17
C VAL A 186 -4.06 -11.55 -15.94
N TRP A 187 -3.18 -12.53 -16.11
CA TRP A 187 -2.64 -13.35 -15.02
C TRP A 187 -1.14 -13.11 -14.94
N HIS A 188 -0.63 -12.97 -13.73
CA HIS A 188 0.78 -12.66 -13.53
C HIS A 188 1.28 -13.19 -12.19
N THR A 189 2.52 -13.65 -12.15
CA THR A 189 3.21 -14.02 -10.92
C THR A 189 4.65 -13.52 -10.94
N TYR A 190 5.27 -13.52 -9.76
CA TYR A 190 6.62 -13.04 -9.55
C TYR A 190 7.54 -14.18 -9.11
N ASN A 191 8.85 -13.94 -9.20
CA ASN A 191 9.84 -14.84 -8.61
C ASN A 191 9.54 -15.02 -7.12
N PRO A 192 9.65 -16.25 -6.60
CA PRO A 192 9.44 -16.48 -5.18
C PRO A 192 10.62 -15.92 -4.38
N VAL A 193 10.33 -15.46 -3.18
CA VAL A 193 11.31 -15.02 -2.19
C VAL A 193 11.47 -16.12 -1.16
N GLU A 194 12.69 -16.64 -1.01
CA GLU A 194 13.02 -17.61 0.03
C GLU A 194 12.92 -16.93 1.42
N VAL A 195 12.26 -17.60 2.36
CA VAL A 195 12.18 -17.20 3.76
C VAL A 195 12.82 -18.27 4.64
N SER A 196 13.48 -17.86 5.70
CA SER A 196 14.18 -18.76 6.63
C SER A 196 13.22 -19.60 7.47
N SER A 197 12.07 -19.04 7.85
CA SER A 197 11.11 -19.68 8.75
C SER A 197 9.68 -19.43 8.28
N ALA A 198 8.99 -20.49 7.83
CA ALA A 198 7.58 -20.41 7.49
C ALA A 198 6.70 -19.99 8.68
N PRO A 199 6.82 -20.59 9.89
CA PRO A 199 5.99 -20.19 11.02
C PRO A 199 6.13 -18.71 11.39
N GLN A 200 7.35 -18.18 11.45
CA GLN A 200 7.57 -16.77 11.77
C GLN A 200 7.04 -15.84 10.68
N THR A 201 7.21 -16.23 9.42
CA THR A 201 6.69 -15.50 8.27
C THR A 201 5.16 -15.44 8.27
N LEU A 202 4.50 -16.56 8.54
CA LEU A 202 3.04 -16.61 8.65
C LEU A 202 2.53 -15.83 9.86
N ALA A 203 3.22 -15.90 11.00
CA ALA A 203 2.88 -15.11 12.19
C ALA A 203 3.04 -13.60 11.95
N ALA A 204 4.06 -13.19 11.21
CA ALA A 204 4.25 -11.80 10.79
C ALA A 204 3.12 -11.31 9.87
N LEU A 205 2.77 -12.11 8.86
CA LEU A 205 1.66 -11.81 7.94
C LEU A 205 0.31 -11.72 8.67
N ALA A 206 0.09 -12.55 9.69
CA ALA A 206 -1.14 -12.56 10.49
C ALA A 206 -1.33 -11.33 11.39
N ARG A 207 -0.31 -10.47 11.53
CA ARG A 207 -0.33 -9.22 12.31
C ARG A 207 -0.42 -7.99 11.40
N PRO A 208 -1.62 -7.66 10.85
CA PRO A 208 -1.80 -6.58 9.89
C PRO A 208 -1.35 -5.20 10.39
N GLU A 209 -1.30 -5.00 11.70
CA GLU A 209 -0.78 -3.80 12.35
C GLU A 209 0.73 -3.59 12.15
N THR A 210 1.50 -4.64 11.86
CA THR A 210 2.96 -4.56 11.60
C THR A 210 3.30 -4.36 10.12
N TRP A 211 2.32 -4.46 9.21
CA TRP A 211 2.60 -4.41 7.77
C TRP A 211 3.32 -3.14 7.26
N PRO A 212 3.13 -1.95 7.86
CA PRO A 212 3.92 -0.78 7.52
C PRO A 212 5.44 -0.96 7.72
N ASP A 213 5.87 -1.88 8.59
CA ASP A 213 7.28 -2.13 8.89
C ASP A 213 7.97 -2.94 7.77
N TYR A 214 7.19 -3.52 6.86
CA TYR A 214 7.67 -4.23 5.67
C TYR A 214 7.60 -3.36 4.41
N ALA A 215 7.36 -2.05 4.54
CA ALA A 215 7.29 -1.11 3.41
C ALA A 215 8.51 -1.24 2.48
N SER A 216 8.30 -1.10 1.17
CA SER A 216 9.37 -0.93 0.19
C SER A 216 9.68 0.54 -0.06
N ASP A 217 10.70 0.80 -0.86
CA ASP A 217 11.08 2.14 -1.32
C ASP A 217 10.00 2.86 -2.16
N LEU A 218 8.96 2.14 -2.62
CA LEU A 218 7.88 2.67 -3.44
C LEU A 218 6.50 2.60 -2.79
N GLY A 219 6.35 1.96 -1.63
CA GLY A 219 5.06 1.99 -0.95
C GLY A 219 4.94 1.14 0.29
N ARG A 220 3.75 1.20 0.89
CA ARG A 220 3.40 0.43 2.09
C ARG A 220 1.93 0.07 2.15
N PHE A 221 1.64 -0.92 2.98
CA PHE A 221 0.29 -1.36 3.33
C PHE A 221 0.00 -0.96 4.77
N THR A 222 -1.11 -0.26 5.01
CA THR A 222 -1.56 0.07 6.36
C THR A 222 -2.95 -0.47 6.60
N ALA A 223 -3.09 -1.30 7.63
CA ALA A 223 -4.36 -1.77 8.14
C ALA A 223 -5.29 -0.60 8.54
N VAL A 224 -6.54 -0.60 8.04
CA VAL A 224 -7.54 0.45 8.34
C VAL A 224 -8.76 -0.05 9.12
N ARG A 225 -8.73 -1.31 9.57
CA ARG A 225 -9.72 -1.92 10.46
C ARG A 225 -9.02 -2.66 11.60
N SER A 226 -9.70 -2.76 12.73
CA SER A 226 -9.27 -3.53 13.90
C SER A 226 -9.50 -5.02 13.63
N GLY A 227 -8.67 -5.87 14.23
CA GLY A 227 -8.77 -7.33 14.10
C GLY A 227 -7.64 -7.94 13.28
N GLY A 228 -7.77 -9.23 13.00
CA GLY A 228 -6.82 -10.00 12.19
C GLY A 228 -7.05 -9.85 10.68
N LEU A 229 -6.45 -10.74 9.88
CA LEU A 229 -6.52 -10.67 8.42
C LEU A 229 -7.92 -10.85 7.82
N ALA A 230 -8.82 -11.62 8.44
CA ALA A 230 -10.12 -11.92 7.84
C ALA A 230 -10.96 -10.65 7.65
N GLY A 231 -11.30 -10.30 6.40
CA GLY A 231 -12.05 -9.09 6.08
C GLY A 231 -11.25 -7.79 6.25
N GLN A 232 -9.94 -7.89 6.50
CA GLN A 232 -9.10 -6.73 6.74
C GLN A 232 -8.96 -5.89 5.48
N THR A 233 -9.20 -4.58 5.60
CA THR A 233 -8.90 -3.61 4.54
C THR A 233 -7.54 -2.98 4.81
N PHE A 234 -6.75 -2.82 3.74
CA PHE A 234 -5.50 -2.08 3.75
C PHE A 234 -5.60 -0.85 2.86
N GLU A 235 -5.11 0.28 3.35
CA GLU A 235 -4.69 1.39 2.49
C GLU A 235 -3.30 1.08 1.94
N ILE A 236 -3.15 1.18 0.62
CA ILE A 236 -1.89 1.06 -0.07
C ILE A 236 -1.47 2.46 -0.44
N GLU A 237 -0.37 2.94 0.13
CA GLU A 237 0.26 4.19 -0.28
C GLU A 237 1.42 3.85 -1.23
N VAL A 238 1.40 4.44 -2.42
CA VAL A 238 2.42 4.27 -3.45
C VAL A 238 3.04 5.62 -3.74
N ILE A 239 4.37 5.70 -3.67
CA ILE A 239 5.11 6.90 -4.05
C ILE A 239 5.47 6.78 -5.53
N SER A 240 4.84 7.61 -6.35
CA SER A 240 5.03 7.68 -7.79
C SER A 240 5.89 8.88 -8.15
N ALA A 241 7.08 8.68 -8.70
CA ALA A 241 7.86 9.75 -9.31
C ALA A 241 7.21 10.17 -10.65
N LEU A 242 6.32 11.18 -10.63
CA LEU A 242 5.76 11.75 -11.87
C LEU A 242 6.85 12.46 -12.69
N THR A 243 7.88 12.97 -11.99
CA THR A 243 9.18 13.39 -12.54
C THR A 243 10.29 12.94 -11.58
N PRO A 244 11.57 12.92 -11.99
CA PRO A 244 12.68 12.56 -11.09
C PRO A 244 12.81 13.40 -9.81
N ARG A 245 12.14 14.56 -9.73
CA ARG A 245 12.21 15.50 -8.59
C ARG A 245 10.86 15.75 -7.91
N THR A 246 9.78 15.11 -8.36
CA THR A 246 8.45 15.34 -7.79
C THR A 246 7.70 14.01 -7.63
N PRO A 247 7.90 13.32 -6.50
CA PRO A 247 7.02 12.22 -6.13
C PRO A 247 5.60 12.73 -5.89
N ALA A 248 4.63 11.87 -6.16
CA ALA A 248 3.25 12.04 -5.76
C ALA A 248 2.86 10.81 -4.97
N ILE A 249 2.18 11.02 -3.85
CA ILE A 249 1.59 9.92 -3.07
C ILE A 249 0.26 9.57 -3.75
N LEU A 250 0.19 8.35 -4.25
CA LEU A 250 -1.02 7.71 -4.72
C LEU A 250 -1.52 6.75 -3.64
N ARG A 251 -2.82 6.51 -3.63
CA ARG A 251 -3.47 5.56 -2.74
C ARG A 251 -4.40 4.61 -3.49
N GLY A 252 -4.45 3.38 -3.00
CA GLY A 252 -5.45 2.38 -3.35
C GLY A 252 -5.92 1.65 -2.10
N TYR A 253 -7.00 0.88 -2.22
CA TYR A 253 -7.45 0.00 -1.14
C TYR A 253 -7.58 -1.44 -1.65
N VAL A 254 -7.23 -2.38 -0.78
CA VAL A 254 -7.49 -3.81 -0.96
C VAL A 254 -8.12 -4.38 0.30
N THR A 255 -8.95 -5.42 0.15
CA THR A 255 -9.49 -6.18 1.28
C THR A 255 -9.14 -7.65 1.17
N VAL A 256 -8.75 -8.25 2.29
CA VAL A 256 -8.58 -9.71 2.40
C VAL A 256 -9.96 -10.35 2.35
N THR A 257 -10.27 -11.00 1.22
CA THR A 257 -11.57 -11.67 1.03
C THR A 257 -11.50 -13.16 1.31
N ARG A 258 -10.30 -13.75 1.28
CA ARG A 258 -10.07 -15.15 1.65
C ARG A 258 -8.71 -15.29 2.31
N PHE A 259 -8.66 -16.15 3.31
CA PHE A 259 -7.45 -16.54 4.00
C PHE A 259 -7.51 -18.03 4.30
N PHE A 260 -6.45 -18.74 3.92
CA PHE A 260 -6.29 -20.16 4.16
C PHE A 260 -4.91 -20.41 4.76
N THR A 261 -4.85 -21.21 5.81
CA THR A 261 -3.62 -21.77 6.38
C THR A 261 -3.70 -23.29 6.27
N ARG A 262 -2.56 -23.96 6.19
CA ARG A 262 -2.50 -25.42 6.22
C ARG A 262 -3.02 -25.97 7.55
N GLU A 263 -2.73 -25.29 8.66
CA GLU A 263 -3.17 -25.67 10.01
C GLU A 263 -4.70 -25.72 10.13
N ASP A 264 -5.41 -24.73 9.58
CA ASP A 264 -6.86 -24.64 9.75
C ASP A 264 -7.64 -25.33 8.61
N ARG A 265 -7.10 -25.31 7.38
CA ARG A 265 -7.86 -25.62 6.16
C ARG A 265 -7.04 -26.34 5.09
N ALA A 266 -6.22 -27.34 5.46
CA ALA A 266 -5.33 -28.07 4.56
C ALA A 266 -5.98 -28.50 3.23
N THR A 267 -7.07 -29.27 3.27
CA THR A 267 -7.73 -29.79 2.05
C THR A 267 -8.24 -28.68 1.13
N GLU A 268 -8.78 -27.60 1.70
CA GLU A 268 -9.27 -26.47 0.92
C GLU A 268 -8.13 -25.66 0.30
N LEU A 269 -7.03 -25.50 1.04
CA LEU A 269 -5.82 -24.84 0.57
C LEU A 269 -5.18 -25.63 -0.57
N GLU A 270 -5.07 -26.95 -0.45
CA GLU A 270 -4.51 -27.82 -1.50
C GLU A 270 -5.36 -27.75 -2.77
N ALA A 271 -6.68 -27.91 -2.65
CA ALA A 271 -7.59 -27.80 -3.79
C ALA A 271 -7.60 -26.37 -4.39
N TYR A 272 -7.38 -25.34 -3.57
CA TYR A 272 -7.23 -23.96 -4.05
C TYR A 272 -5.92 -23.76 -4.81
N ALA A 273 -4.81 -24.26 -4.28
CA ALA A 273 -3.49 -24.18 -4.86
C ALA A 273 -3.44 -24.87 -6.24
N GLU A 274 -3.96 -26.10 -6.34
CA GLU A 274 -4.05 -26.86 -7.59
C GLU A 274 -4.83 -26.08 -8.65
N ARG A 275 -6.06 -25.66 -8.34
CA ARG A 275 -6.90 -24.88 -9.27
C ARG A 275 -6.27 -23.55 -9.67
N LEU A 276 -5.54 -22.89 -8.77
CA LEU A 276 -4.87 -21.62 -9.07
C LEU A 276 -3.69 -21.86 -10.02
N SER A 277 -2.87 -22.88 -9.76
CA SER A 277 -1.74 -23.25 -10.62
C SER A 277 -2.20 -23.69 -12.01
N GLU A 278 -3.22 -24.54 -12.10
CA GLU A 278 -3.81 -24.96 -13.38
C GLU A 278 -4.27 -23.74 -14.20
N ARG A 279 -4.98 -22.80 -13.56
CA ARG A 279 -5.47 -21.59 -14.24
C ARG A 279 -4.34 -20.66 -14.65
N MET A 280 -3.30 -20.52 -13.83
CA MET A 280 -2.13 -19.71 -14.15
C MET A 280 -1.43 -20.26 -15.39
N VAL A 281 -1.22 -21.57 -15.46
CA VAL A 281 -0.63 -22.23 -16.65
C VAL A 281 -1.52 -22.07 -17.87
N ARG A 282 -2.83 -22.31 -17.71
CA ARG A 282 -3.78 -22.29 -18.83
C ARG A 282 -4.03 -20.90 -19.41
N TYR A 283 -4.12 -19.87 -18.57
CA TYR A 283 -4.54 -18.52 -18.98
C TYR A 283 -3.42 -17.49 -18.92
N GLY A 284 -2.30 -17.79 -18.25
CA GLY A 284 -1.25 -16.82 -17.96
C GLY A 284 -0.31 -16.50 -19.10
N ARG A 285 -0.38 -17.18 -20.25
CA ARG A 285 0.47 -16.88 -21.42
C ARG A 285 1.96 -16.84 -21.00
N ASP A 286 2.50 -18.02 -20.70
CA ASP A 286 3.89 -18.26 -20.29
C ASP A 286 4.25 -17.95 -18.83
N GLN A 287 3.26 -17.63 -17.98
CA GLN A 287 3.49 -17.56 -16.54
C GLN A 287 3.69 -18.98 -15.95
N PRO A 288 4.65 -19.15 -15.03
CA PRO A 288 4.79 -20.41 -14.31
C PRO A 288 3.56 -20.67 -13.44
N PRO A 289 3.33 -21.92 -13.00
CA PRO A 289 2.26 -22.20 -12.04
C PRO A 289 2.48 -21.38 -10.77
N ALA A 290 1.37 -20.93 -10.16
CA ALA A 290 1.40 -20.10 -8.97
C ALA A 290 2.13 -20.80 -7.82
N TYR A 291 1.82 -22.08 -7.61
CA TYR A 291 2.54 -23.04 -6.78
C TYR A 291 3.35 -23.98 -7.67
N PRO A 292 4.68 -24.06 -7.52
CA PRO A 292 5.52 -24.99 -8.28
C PRO A 292 5.09 -26.45 -8.09
N PRO A 293 5.28 -27.32 -9.10
CA PRO A 293 5.06 -28.75 -8.96
C PRO A 293 5.87 -29.33 -7.79
N GLY A 294 5.28 -30.25 -7.02
CA GLY A 294 5.94 -30.90 -5.88
C GLY A 294 6.03 -30.07 -4.60
N CYS A 295 5.57 -28.82 -4.61
CA CYS A 295 5.53 -28.01 -3.39
C CYS A 295 4.39 -28.41 -2.45
N THR A 296 4.54 -28.11 -1.16
CA THR A 296 3.51 -28.21 -0.14
C THR A 296 2.94 -26.81 0.14
N PRO A 297 1.67 -26.53 -0.19
CA PRO A 297 1.05 -25.25 0.14
C PRO A 297 0.92 -25.06 1.66
N LEU A 298 1.35 -23.89 2.15
CA LEU A 298 1.30 -23.53 3.58
C LEU A 298 0.24 -22.46 3.90
N ALA A 299 0.08 -21.46 3.03
CA ALA A 299 -0.97 -20.46 3.17
C ALA A 299 -1.33 -19.77 1.84
N ALA A 300 -2.52 -19.15 1.81
CA ALA A 300 -2.97 -18.26 0.74
C ALA A 300 -3.79 -17.10 1.31
N ILE A 301 -3.35 -15.85 1.09
CA ILE A 301 -4.07 -14.62 1.45
C ILE A 301 -4.53 -13.93 0.18
N CYS A 302 -5.84 -13.80 -0.03
CA CYS A 302 -6.43 -13.20 -1.24
C CYS A 302 -6.88 -11.76 -0.98
N LEU A 303 -6.32 -10.81 -1.71
CA LEU A 303 -6.54 -9.37 -1.62
C LEU A 303 -7.32 -8.89 -2.85
N ASP A 304 -8.59 -8.51 -2.67
CA ASP A 304 -9.39 -7.89 -3.74
C ASP A 304 -9.25 -6.37 -3.72
N THR A 305 -9.08 -5.77 -4.89
CA THR A 305 -9.02 -4.31 -5.03
C THR A 305 -10.37 -3.67 -4.80
N HIS A 306 -10.38 -2.39 -4.43
CA HIS A 306 -11.59 -1.57 -4.40
C HIS A 306 -11.69 -0.65 -5.62
N GLU A 307 -12.89 -0.13 -5.88
CA GLU A 307 -13.11 0.89 -6.91
C GLU A 307 -12.13 2.07 -6.72
N GLY A 308 -11.46 2.45 -7.81
CA GLY A 308 -10.44 3.51 -7.80
C GLY A 308 -9.03 3.01 -7.54
N HIS A 309 -8.80 1.71 -7.40
CA HIS A 309 -7.46 1.14 -7.34
C HIS A 309 -6.72 1.26 -8.70
N PHE A 310 -5.41 1.48 -8.67
CA PHE A 310 -4.57 1.66 -9.87
C PHE A 310 -4.43 0.42 -10.76
N MET A 311 -4.88 -0.74 -10.28
CA MET A 311 -4.99 -1.99 -11.05
C MET A 311 -6.42 -2.28 -11.53
N GLY A 312 -7.35 -1.34 -11.32
CA GLY A 312 -8.75 -1.54 -11.64
C GLY A 312 -9.32 -2.73 -10.87
N ARG A 313 -10.03 -3.61 -11.58
CA ARG A 313 -10.67 -4.79 -11.03
C ARG A 313 -9.67 -5.92 -10.90
N GLY A 314 -9.21 -6.18 -9.68
CA GLY A 314 -8.03 -7.00 -9.45
C GLY A 314 -8.12 -7.84 -8.20
N ARG A 315 -7.39 -8.96 -8.22
CA ARG A 315 -7.11 -9.80 -7.07
C ARG A 315 -5.62 -10.12 -7.05
N ASN A 316 -4.97 -9.81 -5.94
CA ASN A 316 -3.63 -10.31 -5.64
C ASN A 316 -3.72 -11.42 -4.59
N ARG A 317 -2.72 -12.30 -4.57
CA ARG A 317 -2.62 -13.41 -3.62
C ARG A 317 -1.20 -13.48 -3.10
N LEU A 318 -1.05 -13.51 -1.79
CA LEU A 318 0.19 -13.92 -1.14
C LEU A 318 0.13 -15.41 -0.86
N LEU A 319 1.08 -16.14 -1.41
CA LEU A 319 1.16 -17.60 -1.38
C LEU A 319 2.41 -17.97 -0.58
N ALA A 320 2.25 -18.82 0.42
CA ALA A 320 3.36 -19.43 1.14
C ALA A 320 3.38 -20.93 0.83
N TYR A 321 4.56 -21.48 0.56
CA TYR A 321 4.73 -22.91 0.29
C TYR A 321 6.12 -23.39 0.69
N GLU A 322 6.24 -24.70 0.86
CA GLU A 322 7.51 -25.41 1.02
C GLU A 322 7.85 -26.15 -0.26
N LEU A 323 9.11 -26.10 -0.69
CA LEU A 323 9.63 -26.87 -1.81
C LEU A 323 11.06 -27.30 -1.49
N ASP A 324 11.34 -28.60 -1.60
CA ASP A 324 12.65 -29.20 -1.33
C ASP A 324 13.23 -28.81 0.05
N GLY A 325 12.36 -28.79 1.08
CA GLY A 325 12.72 -28.44 2.46
C GLY A 325 13.00 -26.95 2.68
N ARG A 326 12.71 -26.08 1.69
CA ARG A 326 12.86 -24.63 1.79
C ARG A 326 11.51 -23.94 1.72
N PHE A 327 11.41 -22.77 2.34
CA PHE A 327 10.16 -22.02 2.43
C PHE A 327 10.18 -20.79 1.52
N TYR A 328 9.05 -20.52 0.87
CA TYR A 328 8.94 -19.44 -0.09
C TYR A 328 7.68 -18.63 0.09
N LEU A 329 7.80 -17.32 -0.13
CA LEU A 329 6.69 -16.41 -0.38
C LEU A 329 6.63 -16.05 -1.86
N ARG A 330 5.41 -16.01 -2.42
CA ARG A 330 5.19 -15.56 -3.79
C ARG A 330 3.90 -14.77 -3.89
N ALA A 331 3.88 -13.81 -4.80
CA ALA A 331 2.66 -13.12 -5.17
C ALA A 331 2.10 -13.62 -6.52
N ALA A 332 0.78 -13.72 -6.61
CA ALA A 332 0.06 -14.08 -7.83
C ALA A 332 -1.18 -13.19 -8.04
N GLY A 333 -1.12 -12.39 -9.10
CA GLY A 333 -2.15 -11.42 -9.47
C GLY A 333 -3.04 -11.90 -10.62
N THR A 334 -4.30 -11.45 -10.59
CA THR A 334 -5.26 -11.55 -11.69
C THR A 334 -6.05 -10.25 -11.76
N TRP A 335 -6.17 -9.64 -12.93
CA TRP A 335 -7.00 -8.45 -13.12
C TRP A 335 -7.66 -8.42 -14.50
N ASP A 336 -8.78 -7.71 -14.60
CA ASP A 336 -9.41 -7.45 -15.90
C ASP A 336 -8.55 -6.47 -16.71
N ASP A 337 -8.59 -6.55 -18.05
CA ASP A 337 -7.92 -5.56 -18.90
C ASP A 337 -8.24 -4.13 -18.46
N LEU A 338 -7.18 -3.36 -18.29
CA LEU A 338 -7.29 -1.98 -17.83
C LEU A 338 -7.92 -1.14 -18.96
N PRO A 339 -8.92 -0.30 -18.68
CA PRO A 339 -9.32 0.74 -19.61
C PRO A 339 -8.10 1.56 -20.01
N VAL A 340 -8.00 2.01 -21.27
CA VAL A 340 -6.85 2.76 -21.81
C VAL A 340 -6.40 3.90 -20.88
N THR A 341 -7.37 4.57 -20.26
CA THR A 341 -7.15 5.68 -19.31
C THR A 341 -6.39 5.27 -18.04
N LEU A 342 -6.61 4.04 -17.58
CA LEU A 342 -5.95 3.44 -16.42
C LEU A 342 -4.67 2.70 -16.80
N GLU A 343 -4.63 2.13 -18.02
CA GLU A 343 -3.48 1.44 -18.55
C GLU A 343 -2.23 2.34 -18.58
N GLN A 344 -2.36 3.62 -18.95
CA GLN A 344 -1.24 4.56 -18.92
C GLN A 344 -0.71 4.80 -17.50
N ALA A 345 -1.60 4.97 -16.51
CA ALA A 345 -1.21 5.12 -15.11
C ALA A 345 -0.54 3.84 -14.57
N TYR A 346 -1.04 2.67 -14.97
CA TYR A 346 -0.43 1.40 -14.62
C TYR A 346 0.94 1.21 -15.27
N ARG A 347 1.09 1.47 -16.58
CA ARG A 347 2.38 1.35 -17.29
C ARG A 347 3.45 2.29 -16.73
N SER A 348 3.06 3.51 -16.34
CA SER A 348 4.00 4.49 -15.79
C SER A 348 4.42 4.15 -14.35
N GLN A 349 3.48 3.74 -13.49
CA GLN A 349 3.71 3.62 -12.05
C GLN A 349 3.18 2.34 -11.42
N GLY A 350 1.99 1.89 -11.81
CA GLY A 350 1.38 0.69 -11.24
C GLY A 350 2.22 -0.58 -11.41
N ARG A 351 2.91 -0.74 -12.55
CA ARG A 351 3.84 -1.86 -12.80
C ARG A 351 5.03 -1.84 -11.85
N LYS A 352 5.65 -0.66 -11.67
CA LYS A 352 6.78 -0.49 -10.74
C LYS A 352 6.35 -0.72 -9.30
N ALA A 353 5.19 -0.19 -8.91
CA ALA A 353 4.63 -0.41 -7.58
C ALA A 353 4.35 -1.90 -7.33
N GLN A 354 3.76 -2.60 -8.30
CA GLN A 354 3.53 -4.05 -8.17
C GLN A 354 4.84 -4.83 -8.07
N GLN A 355 5.82 -4.52 -8.91
CA GLN A 355 7.15 -5.12 -8.80
C GLN A 355 7.78 -4.85 -7.43
N ALA A 356 7.64 -3.61 -6.94
CA ALA A 356 8.22 -3.20 -5.68
C ALA A 356 7.49 -3.70 -4.42
N PHE A 357 6.29 -4.24 -4.58
CA PHE A 357 5.64 -4.97 -3.52
C PHE A 357 5.99 -6.46 -3.59
N TRP A 358 6.10 -7.01 -4.79
CA TRP A 358 5.85 -8.44 -5.00
C TRP A 358 6.94 -9.23 -5.71
N GLY A 359 7.94 -8.59 -6.32
CA GLY A 359 8.83 -9.32 -7.24
C GLY A 359 10.17 -8.68 -7.59
N ASP A 360 10.68 -7.76 -6.78
CA ASP A 360 12.10 -7.43 -6.82
C ASP A 360 12.88 -8.38 -5.90
N GLU A 361 14.01 -8.90 -6.38
CA GLU A 361 14.91 -9.75 -5.60
C GLU A 361 15.76 -8.90 -4.63
N ARG A 362 15.89 -7.59 -4.88
CA ARG A 362 16.55 -6.68 -3.96
C ARG A 362 15.69 -6.46 -2.73
N ALA A 363 16.27 -6.71 -1.56
CA ALA A 363 15.58 -6.59 -0.28
C ALA A 363 14.88 -5.23 -0.13
N GLU A 364 15.59 -4.13 -0.34
CA GLU A 364 15.05 -2.75 -0.26
C GLU A 364 13.88 -2.44 -1.21
N SER A 365 13.82 -3.11 -2.36
CA SER A 365 12.85 -2.79 -3.40
C SER A 365 11.61 -3.67 -3.34
N SER A 366 11.49 -4.63 -2.40
CA SER A 366 10.37 -5.58 -2.37
C SER A 366 9.80 -5.79 -0.96
N MET A 367 8.49 -5.58 -0.80
CA MET A 367 7.81 -5.87 0.48
C MET A 367 7.96 -7.34 0.88
N LEU A 368 7.91 -8.29 -0.06
CA LEU A 368 8.15 -9.71 0.25
C LEU A 368 9.56 -9.97 0.77
N ALA A 369 10.56 -9.31 0.17
CA ALA A 369 11.93 -9.43 0.62
C ALA A 369 12.17 -8.73 1.98
N GLN A 370 11.44 -7.65 2.26
CA GLN A 370 11.44 -7.02 3.58
C GLN A 370 10.80 -7.90 4.67
N ILE A 371 9.70 -8.59 4.36
CA ILE A 371 9.14 -9.61 5.25
C ILE A 371 10.20 -10.69 5.50
N ALA A 372 10.77 -11.26 4.44
CA ALA A 372 11.78 -12.31 4.53
C ALA A 372 12.98 -11.91 5.37
N ALA A 373 13.45 -10.66 5.26
CA ALA A 373 14.56 -10.15 6.05
C ALA A 373 14.21 -9.97 7.54
N LYS A 374 13.00 -9.52 7.84
CA LYS A 374 12.52 -9.28 9.22
C LYS A 374 12.14 -10.56 9.96
N THR A 375 11.86 -11.65 9.25
CA THR A 375 11.53 -12.96 9.82
C THR A 375 12.69 -13.95 9.75
N ARG A 376 13.93 -13.44 9.61
CA ARG A 376 15.13 -14.23 9.82
C ARG A 376 15.27 -14.58 11.29
N ASP A 377 15.51 -15.85 11.57
CA ASP A 377 15.95 -16.28 12.89
C ASP A 377 17.22 -15.49 13.25
N PRO A 378 17.27 -14.89 14.46
CA PRO A 378 18.42 -14.09 14.90
C PRO A 378 19.73 -14.89 14.97
#